data_AF-A0A1B6LWI3-F1
#
_entry.id   AF-A0A1B6LWI3-F1
#
_cell.length_a   1.000
_cell.length_b   1.000
_cell.length_c   1.000
_cell.angle_alpha   90.00
_cell.angle_beta   90.00
_cell.angle_gamma   90.00
#
_symmetry.space_group_name_H-M   'P 1'
#
loop_
_entity.id
_entity.type
_entity.pdbx_description
1 polymer ?
#
loop_
_entity_poly.entity_id
_entity_poly.type
_entity_poly.pdbx_seq_one_letter_code
_entity_poly.pdbx_strand_id
1 'polypeptide(L)'
;MKWSGVVIAGLLVVVAVVRAEGEIWEENDHEVLIRSERGTKNNKEPCRYEKGPWSECEPKTNMRTRTLTLKDRKKGDATAAAANCEPTKTIQKKCKKGKKGARRNRQ
;
A
#
# COMPACT_ATOMS: atom_id res chain seq x y z
N MET A 1 18.13 -66.81 -27.41
CA MET A 1 18.08 -66.43 -25.97
C MET A 1 19.14 -65.38 -25.56
N LYS A 2 19.75 -64.62 -26.49
CA LYS A 2 20.80 -63.62 -26.15
C LYS A 2 20.28 -62.18 -26.07
N TRP A 3 19.13 -61.88 -26.67
CA TRP A 3 18.53 -60.53 -26.66
C TRP A 3 17.59 -60.28 -25.48
N SER A 4 17.05 -61.33 -24.87
CA SER A 4 16.14 -61.20 -23.73
C SER A 4 16.83 -60.56 -22.52
N GLY A 5 18.12 -60.86 -22.30
CA GLY A 5 18.89 -60.23 -21.21
C GLY A 5 19.13 -58.74 -21.43
N VAL A 6 19.32 -58.31 -22.68
CA VAL A 6 19.51 -56.89 -23.03
C VAL A 6 18.22 -56.10 -22.83
N VAL A 7 17.08 -56.68 -23.21
CA VAL A 7 15.77 -56.05 -23.01
C VAL A 7 15.44 -55.91 -21.52
N ILE A 8 15.70 -56.94 -20.72
CA ILE A 8 15.44 -56.90 -19.27
C ILE A 8 16.38 -55.90 -18.58
N ALA A 9 17.67 -55.89 -18.91
CA ALA A 9 18.61 -54.92 -18.36
C ALA A 9 18.24 -53.48 -18.74
N GLY A 10 17.84 -53.25 -20.00
CA GLY A 10 17.35 -51.93 -20.44
C GLY A 10 16.11 -51.49 -19.67
N LEU A 11 15.16 -52.39 -19.45
CA LEU A 11 13.93 -52.11 -18.71
C LEU A 11 14.22 -51.79 -17.22
N LEU A 12 15.17 -52.50 -16.60
CA LEU A 12 15.60 -52.22 -15.24
C LEU A 12 16.31 -50.86 -15.11
N VAL A 13 17.15 -50.48 -16.08
CA VAL A 13 17.78 -49.15 -16.09
C VAL A 13 16.73 -48.05 -16.27
N VAL A 14 15.74 -48.24 -17.16
CA VAL A 14 14.65 -47.28 -17.32
C VAL A 14 13.83 -47.14 -16.02
N VAL A 15 13.50 -48.25 -15.35
CA VAL A 15 12.78 -48.22 -14.06
C VAL A 15 13.60 -47.52 -12.96
N ALA A 16 14.91 -47.72 -12.93
CA ALA A 16 15.79 -47.05 -11.97
C ALA A 16 15.90 -45.54 -12.24
N VAL A 17 16.01 -45.12 -13.50
CA VAL A 17 16.01 -43.70 -13.90
C VAL A 17 14.68 -43.05 -13.53
N VAL A 18 13.54 -43.69 -13.83
CA VAL A 18 12.20 -43.16 -13.44
C VAL A 18 12.04 -43.05 -11.92
N ARG A 19 12.72 -43.89 -11.13
CA ARG A 19 12.68 -43.82 -9.66
C ARG A 19 13.62 -42.78 -9.04
N ALA A 20 14.63 -42.30 -9.78
CA ALA A 20 15.64 -41.39 -9.26
C ALA A 20 15.31 -39.90 -9.50
N GLU A 21 14.22 -39.61 -10.19
CA GLU A 21 13.83 -38.25 -10.55
C GLU A 21 12.99 -37.63 -9.43
N GLY A 22 13.68 -36.98 -8.50
CA GLY A 22 13.16 -35.84 -7.78
C GLY A 22 12.13 -36.14 -6.70
N GLU A 23 12.58 -35.99 -5.46
CA GLU A 23 11.74 -35.44 -4.39
C GLU A 23 11.12 -34.13 -4.95
N ILE A 24 9.92 -34.20 -5.52
CA ILE A 24 9.16 -33.03 -5.97
C ILE A 24 8.66 -32.35 -4.70
N TRP A 25 9.45 -31.39 -4.24
CA TRP A 25 8.99 -30.42 -3.26
C TRP A 25 7.97 -29.54 -3.98
N GLU A 26 6.70 -29.75 -3.67
CA GLU A 26 5.62 -28.87 -4.12
C GLU A 26 5.82 -27.51 -3.43
N GLU A 27 6.49 -26.59 -4.14
CA GLU A 27 6.69 -25.21 -3.71
C GLU A 27 5.30 -24.57 -3.56
N ASN A 28 4.92 -24.26 -2.32
CA ASN A 28 3.64 -23.63 -2.01
C ASN A 28 3.70 -22.15 -2.45
N ASP A 29 3.46 -21.89 -3.74
CA ASP A 29 3.49 -20.55 -4.38
C ASP A 29 2.34 -19.60 -3.96
N HIS A 30 1.65 -19.86 -2.85
CA HIS A 30 0.48 -19.11 -2.43
C HIS A 30 0.75 -18.16 -1.25
N GLU A 31 1.86 -17.41 -1.25
CA GLU A 31 1.99 -16.23 -0.40
C GLU A 31 1.82 -14.92 -1.19
N VAL A 32 0.56 -14.52 -1.39
CA VAL A 32 0.25 -13.18 -1.92
C VAL A 32 0.40 -12.18 -0.77
N LEU A 33 1.48 -11.40 -0.77
CA LEU A 33 1.61 -10.22 0.07
C LEU A 33 0.58 -9.17 -0.40
N ILE A 34 -0.65 -9.26 0.12
CA ILE A 34 -1.66 -8.22 -0.08
C ILE A 34 -1.20 -6.99 0.68
N ARG A 35 -0.47 -6.11 -0.02
CA ARG A 35 -0.32 -4.74 0.42
C ARG A 35 -1.71 -4.13 0.31
N SER A 36 -2.46 -4.13 1.42
CA SER A 36 -3.71 -3.38 1.51
C SER A 36 -3.41 -1.99 0.97
N GLU A 37 -4.02 -1.65 -0.17
CA GLU A 37 -3.93 -0.33 -0.73
C GLU A 37 -4.31 0.59 0.43
N ARG A 38 -3.39 1.46 0.85
CA ARG A 38 -3.70 2.45 1.89
C ARG A 38 -4.90 3.18 1.36
N GLY A 39 -6.08 2.80 1.89
CA GLY A 39 -7.33 3.13 1.25
C GLY A 39 -7.26 4.60 0.89
N THR A 40 -7.43 4.92 -0.39
CA THR A 40 -7.98 6.21 -0.71
C THR A 40 -9.32 6.17 0.00
N LYS A 41 -9.35 6.60 1.27
CA LYS A 41 -10.59 6.85 2.00
C LYS A 41 -11.30 7.73 1.00
N ASN A 42 -12.27 7.17 0.28
CA ASN A 42 -13.17 7.88 -0.59
C ASN A 42 -13.89 8.75 0.40
N ASN A 43 -13.25 9.88 0.70
CA ASN A 43 -13.65 10.77 1.73
C ASN A 43 -14.80 11.49 1.08
N LYS A 44 -15.97 10.82 1.10
CA LYS A 44 -17.28 11.41 0.88
C LYS A 44 -17.57 12.38 2.03
N GLU A 45 -16.57 13.13 2.48
CA GLU A 45 -16.78 14.37 3.17
C GLU A 45 -17.30 15.31 2.10
N PRO A 46 -18.53 15.85 2.26
CA PRO A 46 -19.14 16.71 1.25
C PRO A 46 -18.33 18.00 1.02
N CYS A 47 -17.43 18.33 1.94
CA CYS A 47 -16.58 19.51 1.91
C CYS A 47 -15.13 19.14 1.60
N ARG A 48 -14.66 19.42 0.39
CA ARG A 48 -13.26 19.22 0.00
C ARG A 48 -12.45 20.49 0.26
N TYR A 49 -11.45 20.39 1.12
CA TYR A 49 -10.58 21.51 1.50
C TYR A 49 -9.15 21.35 0.97
N GLU A 50 -8.57 22.45 0.49
CA GLU A 50 -7.15 22.61 0.24
C GLU A 50 -6.42 22.91 1.54
N LYS A 51 -5.21 22.34 1.68
CA LYS A 51 -4.40 22.48 2.89
C LYS A 51 -3.33 23.53 2.64
N GLY A 52 -3.38 24.64 3.36
CA GLY A 52 -2.30 25.63 3.38
C GLY A 52 -1.04 25.15 4.11
N PRO A 53 0.03 25.97 4.11
CA PRO A 53 1.26 25.68 4.83
C PRO A 53 1.01 25.63 6.35
N TRP A 54 1.82 24.83 7.06
CA TRP A 54 1.86 24.87 8.52
C TRP A 54 2.59 26.13 8.97
N SER A 55 2.05 26.81 9.98
CA SER A 55 2.76 27.88 10.68
C SER A 55 4.02 27.35 11.36
N GLU A 56 4.90 28.29 11.70
CA GLU A 56 5.96 28.09 12.68
C GLU A 56 5.40 27.47 13.98
N CYS A 57 6.26 26.72 14.68
CA CYS A 57 5.90 26.17 15.97
C CYS A 57 5.90 27.29 17.02
N GLU A 58 4.75 27.52 17.66
CA GLU A 58 4.70 28.45 18.78
C GLU A 58 5.35 27.79 20.02
N PRO A 59 6.44 28.37 20.57
CA PRO A 59 7.20 27.73 21.64
C PRO A 59 6.42 27.65 22.95
N LYS A 60 5.46 28.57 23.16
CA LYS A 60 4.64 28.65 24.37
C LYS A 60 3.62 27.51 24.47
N THR A 61 2.96 27.19 23.36
CA THR A 61 1.88 26.20 23.30
C THR A 61 2.34 24.85 22.74
N ASN A 62 3.53 24.79 22.14
CA ASN A 62 4.02 23.65 21.37
C ASN A 62 3.04 23.23 20.27
N MET A 63 2.31 24.19 19.70
CA MET A 63 1.35 23.96 18.63
C MET A 63 1.76 24.70 17.34
N ARG A 64 1.31 24.15 16.22
CA ARG A 64 1.35 24.79 14.91
C ARG A 64 -0.04 24.74 14.30
N THR A 65 -0.39 25.79 13.58
CA THR A 65 -1.72 25.96 12.98
C THR A 65 -1.57 25.99 11.47
N ARG A 66 -2.57 25.49 10.75
CA ARG A 66 -2.68 25.74 9.31
C ARG A 66 -4.11 26.07 8.93
N THR A 67 -4.23 26.86 7.88
CA THR A 67 -5.50 27.23 7.29
C THR A 67 -5.88 26.26 6.18
N LEU A 68 -7.14 25.86 6.15
CA LEU A 68 -7.75 25.07 5.10
C LEU A 68 -8.78 25.91 4.36
N THR A 69 -8.65 25.98 3.04
CA THR A 69 -9.55 26.75 2.16
C THR A 69 -10.43 25.80 1.37
N LEU A 70 -11.73 26.08 1.26
CA LEU A 70 -12.67 25.21 0.56
C LEU A 70 -12.35 25.21 -0.96
N LYS A 71 -12.05 24.05 -1.54
CA LYS A 71 -11.61 23.92 -2.94
C LYS A 71 -12.78 24.08 -3.92
N ASP A 72 -13.90 23.44 -3.60
CA ASP A 72 -15.02 23.28 -4.51
C ASP A 72 -16.21 24.14 -4.05
N ARG A 73 -16.14 25.47 -4.27
CA ARG A 73 -17.33 26.35 -4.24
C ARG A 73 -18.13 26.29 -5.55
N LYS A 74 -17.94 25.25 -6.36
CA LYS A 74 -18.56 25.19 -7.69
C LYS A 74 -20.05 24.94 -7.50
N LYS A 75 -20.82 26.03 -7.67
CA LYS A 75 -22.29 26.08 -7.76
C LYS A 75 -22.75 25.10 -8.85
N GLY A 76 -22.91 23.83 -8.52
CA GLY A 76 -23.17 22.77 -9.49
C GLY A 76 -23.19 21.36 -8.92
N ASP A 77 -22.43 21.08 -7.87
CA ASP A 77 -22.55 19.80 -7.15
C ASP A 77 -23.64 19.92 -6.07
N ALA A 78 -24.81 19.35 -6.35
CA ALA A 78 -25.99 19.38 -5.48
C ALA A 78 -25.75 18.84 -4.05
N THR A 79 -24.67 18.08 -3.85
CA THR A 79 -24.26 17.53 -2.55
C THR A 79 -23.38 18.47 -1.72
N ALA A 80 -22.61 19.36 -2.34
CA ALA A 80 -21.77 20.34 -1.65
C ALA A 80 -22.56 21.57 -1.18
N ALA A 81 -23.66 21.91 -1.87
CA ALA A 81 -24.57 22.99 -1.46
C ALA A 81 -25.47 22.61 -0.26
N ALA A 82 -25.77 21.32 -0.11
CA ALA A 82 -26.56 20.80 1.02
C ALA A 82 -25.74 20.70 2.32
N ALA A 83 -24.42 20.54 2.20
CA ALA A 83 -23.51 20.60 3.34
C ALA A 83 -23.11 22.05 3.58
N ASN A 84 -23.48 22.62 4.74
CA ASN A 84 -23.03 23.94 5.16
C ASN A 84 -21.51 23.92 5.46
N CYS A 85 -20.70 23.97 4.41
CA CYS A 85 -19.25 23.93 4.49
C CYS A 85 -18.71 25.34 4.77
N GLU A 86 -18.04 25.52 5.92
CA GLU A 86 -17.36 26.80 6.20
C GLU A 86 -16.29 27.08 5.12
N PRO A 87 -16.14 28.35 4.68
CA PRO A 87 -15.21 28.70 3.61
C PRO A 87 -13.74 28.51 4.00
N THR A 88 -13.42 28.67 5.28
CA THR A 88 -12.08 28.55 5.81
C THR A 88 -12.11 27.91 7.19
N LYS A 89 -11.24 26.94 7.42
CA LYS A 89 -11.10 26.25 8.71
C LYS A 89 -9.64 26.28 9.16
N THR A 90 -9.39 26.44 10.45
CA THR A 90 -8.05 26.33 11.02
C THR A 90 -7.90 25.01 11.75
N ILE A 91 -6.81 24.27 11.50
CA ILE A 91 -6.47 23.09 12.29
C ILE A 91 -5.16 23.31 13.02
N GLN A 92 -5.10 22.77 14.24
CA GLN A 92 -3.91 22.80 15.08
C GLN A 92 -3.33 21.41 15.20
N LYS A 93 -2.00 21.32 15.25
CA LYS A 93 -1.30 20.08 15.55
C LYS A 93 -0.12 20.38 16.46
N LYS A 94 0.18 19.45 17.37
CA LYS A 94 1.38 19.52 18.20
C LYS A 94 2.64 19.58 17.34
N CYS A 95 3.59 20.39 17.75
CA CYS A 95 4.89 20.48 17.10
C CYS A 95 5.62 19.15 17.15
N LYS A 96 6.36 18.85 16.09
CA LYS A 96 7.19 17.65 16.05
C LYS A 96 8.44 17.90 16.90
N LYS A 97 8.58 17.22 18.04
CA LYS A 97 9.89 17.12 18.71
C LYS A 97 10.85 16.43 17.74
N GLY A 98 12.03 17.01 17.54
CA GLY A 98 12.93 16.74 16.42
C GLY A 98 13.08 15.27 16.03
N LYS A 99 12.50 14.88 14.89
CA LYS A 99 13.18 14.05 13.90
C LYS A 99 13.04 14.78 12.56
N LYS A 100 14.01 15.66 12.27
CA LYS A 100 14.18 16.23 10.93
C LYS A 100 14.41 15.04 9.98
N GLY A 101 13.68 15.02 8.86
CA GLY A 101 13.96 14.19 7.69
C GLY A 101 14.24 12.70 7.92
N ALA A 102 13.19 11.88 8.00
CA ALA A 102 13.27 10.51 7.49
C ALA A 102 12.25 10.34 6.36
N ARG A 103 12.40 11.16 5.31
CA ARG A 103 11.92 10.78 3.98
C ARG A 103 13.01 9.89 3.39
N ARG A 104 12.97 8.58 3.68
CA ARG A 104 13.74 7.62 2.90
C ARG A 104 13.06 7.59 1.53
N ASN A 105 13.64 8.27 0.55
CA ASN A 105 13.37 7.96 -0.84
C ASN A 105 14.02 6.60 -1.09
N ARG A 106 13.22 5.53 -1.10
CA ARG A 106 13.70 4.21 -1.49
C ARG A 106 13.61 4.20 -3.01
N GLN A 107 14.74 4.49 -3.66
CA GLN A 107 14.98 4.07 -5.04
C GLN A 107 14.91 2.54 -5.11
#